data_AF-A0A7V6L6J2-F1
#
_entry.id   AF-A0A7V6L6J2-F1
#
_cell.length_a   1.000
_cell.length_b   1.000
_cell.length_c   1.000
_cell.angle_alpha   90.00
_cell.angle_beta   90.00
_cell.angle_gamma   90.00
#
_symmetry.space_group_name_H-M   'P 1'
#
loop_
_entity.id
_entity.type
_entity.pdbx_description
1 polymer ?
#
loop_
_entity_poly.entity_id
_entity_poly.type
_entity_poly.pdbx_seq_one_letter_code
_entity_poly.pdbx_strand_id
1 'polypeptide(L)' 'MATISLRITDEELDILKAYAKINGKSLSEVVRNVMMEHIEDQFDMQVFAEYEKEKSEGKLKTRPVNKLWEELQL' A
#
# COMPACT_ATOMS: atom_id res chain seq x y z
N MET A 1 21.74 8.69 3.82
CA MET A 1 20.79 7.62 4.22
C MET A 1 19.98 8.13 5.39
N ALA A 2 18.66 7.93 5.39
CA ALA A 2 17.81 8.24 6.53
C ALA A 2 17.72 7.01 7.45
N THR A 3 17.75 7.23 8.76
CA THR A 3 17.66 6.17 9.77
C THR A 3 16.39 6.36 10.57
N ILE A 4 15.68 5.26 10.83
CA ILE A 4 14.50 5.23 11.69
C ILE A 4 14.86 4.39 12.92
N SER A 5 14.68 4.97 14.10
CA SER A 5 14.84 4.26 15.37
C SER A 5 13.46 3.96 15.94
N LEU A 6 13.15 2.67 16.09
CA LEU A 6 11.91 2.20 16.69
C LEU A 6 12.23 1.57 18.06
N ARG A 7 11.50 2.00 19.10
CA ARG A 7 11.57 1.35 20.42
C ARG A 7 10.57 0.19 20.42
N ILE A 8 11.07 -1.00 20.68
CA ILE A 8 10.31 -2.23 20.82
C ILE A 8 10.86 -3.04 21.99
N THR A 9 10.08 -4.00 22.47
CA THR A 9 10.51 -5.00 23.44
C THR A 9 11.42 -6.04 22.79
N ASP A 10 12.15 -6.80 23.61
CA ASP A 10 12.98 -7.90 23.12
C ASP A 10 12.14 -9.01 22.47
N GLU A 11 10.94 -9.26 22.99
CA GLU A 11 10.00 -10.25 22.44
C GLU A 11 9.52 -9.86 21.03
N GLU A 12 9.11 -8.60 20.84
CA GLU A 12 8.74 -8.08 19.52
C GLU A 12 9.91 -8.16 18.52
N LEU A 13 11.13 -7.84 18.97
CA LEU A 13 12.32 -7.93 18.14
C LEU A 13 12.59 -9.36 17.67
N ASP A 14 12.43 -10.34 18.55
CA ASP A 14 12.64 -11.75 18.23
C ASP A 14 11.61 -12.29 17.24
N ILE A 15 10.33 -11.90 17.41
CA ILE A 15 9.25 -12.22 16.46
C ILE A 15 9.57 -11.64 15.08
N LEU A 16 9.92 -10.34 15.01
CA LEU A 16 10.20 -9.68 13.74
C LEU A 16 11.43 -10.27 13.04
N LYS A 17 12.48 -10.63 13.79
CA LYS A 17 13.67 -11.32 13.26
C LYS A 17 13.32 -12.71 12.72
N ALA A 18 12.52 -13.48 13.45
CA ALA A 18 12.08 -14.80 12.99
C ALA A 18 11.27 -14.70 11.70
N TYR A 19 10.33 -13.75 11.63
CA TYR A 19 9.56 -13.47 10.42
C TYR A 19 10.46 -13.09 9.23
N ALA A 20 11.41 -12.17 9.43
CA ALA A 20 12.35 -11.76 8.40
C ALA A 20 13.18 -12.95 7.88
N LYS A 21 13.66 -13.81 8.79
CA LYS A 21 14.41 -15.02 8.46
C LYS A 21 13.60 -16.02 7.63
N ILE A 22 12.34 -16.28 8.00
CA ILE A 22 11.45 -17.18 7.25
C ILE A 22 11.21 -16.68 5.83
N ASN A 23 11.13 -15.36 5.65
CA ASN A 23 10.93 -14.72 4.36
C ASN A 23 12.23 -14.44 3.58
N GLY A 24 13.40 -14.81 4.12
CA GLY A 24 14.69 -14.53 3.48
C GLY A 24 15.01 -13.04 3.32
N LYS A 25 14.37 -12.17 4.11
CA LYS A 25 14.50 -10.71 4.06
C LYS A 25 15.27 -10.17 5.25
N SER A 26 15.81 -8.96 5.11
CA SER A 26 16.36 -8.24 6.26
C SER A 26 15.25 -7.66 7.14
N LEU A 27 15.53 -7.45 8.44
CA LEU A 27 14.57 -6.82 9.36
C LEU A 27 14.13 -5.43 8.87
N SER A 28 15.08 -4.63 8.37
CA SER A 28 14.79 -3.29 7.84
C SER A 28 13.92 -3.32 6.59
N GLU A 29 14.07 -4.33 5.73
CA GLU A 29 13.23 -4.53 4.56
C GLU A 29 11.80 -4.93 4.95
N VAL A 30 11.65 -5.86 5.91
CA VAL A 30 10.33 -6.22 6.44
C VAL A 30 9.62 -5.01 7.01
N VAL A 31 10.29 -4.27 7.91
CA VAL A 31 9.69 -3.09 8.56
C VAL A 31 9.31 -2.03 7.53
N ARG A 32 10.16 -1.79 6.54
CA ARG A 32 9.88 -0.84 5.46
C ARG A 32 8.65 -1.27 4.64
N ASN A 33 8.61 -2.52 4.20
CA ASN A 33 7.52 -2.99 3.34
C ASN A 33 6.19 -2.95 4.07
N VAL A 34 6.13 -3.45 5.31
CA VAL A 34 4.90 -3.44 6.12
C VAL A 34 4.41 -2.02 6.36
N MET A 35 5.31 -1.06 6.63
CA MET A 35 4.91 0.35 6.76
C MET A 35 4.33 0.91 5.47
N MET A 36 4.95 0.63 4.32
CA MET A 36 4.46 1.14 3.03
C MET A 36 3.15 0.49 2.61
N GLU A 37 3.02 -0.84 2.79
CA GLU A 37 1.78 -1.57 2.56
C GLU A 37 0.64 -0.99 3.40
N HIS A 38 0.88 -0.70 4.69
CA HIS A 38 -0.13 -0.09 5.55
C HIS A 38 -0.54 1.33 5.09
N ILE A 39 0.41 2.13 4.61
CA ILE A 39 0.12 3.47 4.07
C ILE A 39 -0.70 3.36 2.78
N GLU A 40 -0.34 2.41 1.90
CA GLU A 40 -1.04 2.14 0.65
C GLU A 40 -2.48 1.68 0.91
N ASP A 41 -2.70 0.73 1.81
CA ASP A 41 -4.04 0.26 2.20
C ASP A 41 -4.94 1.41 2.69
N GLN A 42 -4.39 2.32 3.50
CA GLN A 42 -5.12 3.49 3.98
C GLN A 42 -5.47 4.45 2.85
N PHE A 43 -4.53 4.69 1.94
CA PHE A 43 -4.73 5.55 0.80
C PHE A 43 -5.78 4.98 -0.17
N ASP A 44 -5.66 3.70 -0.51
CA ASP A 44 -6.60 2.99 -1.39
C ASP A 44 -8.02 3.01 -0.81
N MET A 45 -8.16 2.81 0.50
CA MET A 45 -9.46 2.89 1.16
C MET A 45 -10.07 4.29 1.11
N GLN A 46 -9.25 5.35 1.20
CA GLN A 46 -9.70 6.73 1.02
C GLN A 46 -10.15 7.00 -0.42
N VAL A 47 -9.35 6.59 -1.40
CA VAL A 47 -9.68 6.73 -2.83
C VAL A 47 -10.98 5.99 -3.17
N PHE A 48 -11.14 4.78 -2.65
CA PHE A 48 -12.36 4.00 -2.86
C PHE A 48 -13.59 4.66 -2.23
N ALA A 49 -13.46 5.22 -1.03
CA ALA A 49 -14.56 5.96 -0.38
C ALA A 49 -14.96 7.21 -1.19
N GLU A 50 -13.99 7.94 -1.74
CA GLU A 50 -14.25 9.07 -2.64
C GLU A 50 -14.96 8.64 -3.92
N TYR A 51 -14.49 7.56 -4.55
CA TYR A 51 -15.14 6.97 -5.72
C TYR A 51 -16.62 6.60 -5.46
N GLU A 52 -16.91 5.89 -4.36
CA GLU A 52 -18.28 5.50 -4.03
C GLU A 52 -19.16 6.72 -3.70
N LYS A 53 -18.60 7.76 -3.08
CA LYS A 53 -19.28 9.03 -2.88
C LYS A 53 -19.63 9.71 -4.21
N GLU A 54 -18.67 9.90 -5.11
CA GLU A 54 -18.91 10.51 -6.43
C GLU A 54 -19.95 9.73 -7.25
N LYS A 55 -19.90 8.40 -7.17
CA LYS A 55 -20.87 7.51 -7.80
C LYS A 55 -22.27 7.71 -7.23
N SER A 56 -22.41 7.80 -5.91
CA SER A 56 -23.71 8.06 -5.26
C SER A 56 -24.28 9.45 -5.59
N GLU A 57 -23.40 10.44 -5.77
CA GLU A 57 -23.76 11.81 -6.15
C GLU A 57 -24.00 11.96 -7.67
N GLY A 58 -23.79 10.90 -8.46
CA GLY A 58 -23.91 10.94 -9.92
C GLY A 58 -22.86 11.79 -10.62
N LYS A 59 -21.77 12.16 -9.93
CA LYS A 59 -20.67 12.99 -10.44
C LYS A 59 -19.54 12.18 -11.04
N LEU A 60 -19.60 10.86 -10.91
CA LEU A 60 -18.56 9.95 -11.37
C LEU A 60 -18.32 10.10 -12.88
N LYS A 61 -17.11 10.52 -13.24
CA LYS A 61 -16.69 10.61 -14.64
C LYS A 61 -16.17 9.25 -15.09
N THR A 62 -16.92 8.60 -15.98
CA THR A 62 -16.50 7.34 -16.60
C THR A 62 -16.23 7.57 -18.08
N ARG A 63 -15.34 6.76 -18.66
CA ARG A 63 -15.10 6.73 -20.11
C ARG A 63 -15.06 5.28 -20.59
N PRO A 64 -15.50 4.99 -21.81
CA PRO A 64 -15.46 3.64 -22.36
C PRO A 64 -14.00 3.20 -22.58
N VAL A 65 -13.73 1.91 -22.33
CA VAL A 65 -12.39 1.34 -22.48
C VAL A 65 -11.86 1.42 -23.93
N ASN A 66 -12.74 1.39 -24.93
CA ASN A 66 -12.37 1.53 -26.33
C ASN A 66 -11.60 2.83 -26.61
N LYS A 67 -11.93 3.93 -25.92
CA LYS A 67 -11.22 5.21 -26.08
C LYS A 67 -9.78 5.12 -25.56
N LEU A 68 -9.56 4.37 -24.49
CA LEU A 68 -8.21 4.09 -23.99
C LEU A 68 -7.41 3.25 -25.00
N TRP A 69 -8.02 2.26 -25.65
CA TRP A 69 -7.32 1.44 -26.65
C TRP A 69 -6.95 2.24 -27.91
N GLU A 70 -7.86 3.09 -28.40
CA GLU A 70 -7.57 4.04 -29.49
C GLU A 70 -6.36 4.94 -29.15
N GLU A 71 -6.27 5.47 -27.92
CA GLU A 71 -5.15 6.29 -27.44
C GLU A 71 -3.84 5.51 -27.35
N LEU A 72 -3.90 4.24 -26.94
CA LEU A 72 -2.74 3.36 -26.79
C LEU A 72 -2.30 2.70 -28.11
N GLN A 73 -3.04 2.90 -29.21
CA GLN A 73 -2.81 2.26 -30.51
C GLN A 73 -2.81 0.72 -30.44
N LEU A 74 -3.70 0.17 -29.61
CA LEU A 74 -3.91 -1.27 -29.43
C LEU A 74 -5.15 -1.77 -30.17
#